data_AF-A0A2W6XUS9-F1
#
_entry.id   AF-A0A2W6XUS9-F1
#
_cell.length_a   1.000
_cell.length_b   1.000
_cell.length_c   1.000
_cell.angle_alpha   90.00
_cell.angle_beta   90.00
_cell.angle_gamma   90.00
#
_symmetry.space_group_name_H-M   'P 1'
#
loop_
_entity.id
_entity.type
_entity.pdbx_description
1 polymer ?
#
loop_
_entity_poly.entity_id
_entity_poly.type
_entity_poly.pdbx_seq_one_letter_code
_entity_poly.pdbx_strand_id
1 'polypeptide(L)'
;MQSLISILEVLLVVVPALLVVPFTTIAERKTMASMQRRLGPNIVGYYGLLQAFADALKLLLKEYVSPTQANLILFFLGPIITLIFSLLGYAVIPYGPGLTIGDLDLGILYTLAVSSLSTYGILLAG
;
A
#
# COMPACT_ATOMS: atom_id res chain seq x y z
N MET A 1 -23.10 -17.56 -6.82
CA MET A 1 -23.50 -16.38 -6.03
C MET A 1 -22.53 -16.14 -4.88
N GLN A 2 -22.22 -17.16 -4.07
CA GLN A 2 -21.21 -17.09 -3.00
C GLN A 2 -19.86 -16.51 -3.48
N SER A 3 -19.32 -17.01 -4.60
CA SER A 3 -18.04 -16.56 -5.14
C SER A 3 -18.03 -15.08 -5.56
N LEU A 4 -19.17 -14.55 -6.03
CA LEU A 4 -19.28 -13.15 -6.41
C LEU A 4 -19.27 -12.24 -5.18
N ILE A 5 -19.91 -12.67 -4.09
CA ILE A 5 -19.94 -11.94 -2.82
C ILE A 5 -18.54 -11.87 -2.22
N SER A 6 -17.80 -12.99 -2.19
CA SER A 6 -16.43 -13.01 -1.68
C SER A 6 -15.48 -12.12 -2.49
N ILE A 7 -15.62 -12.08 -3.82
CA ILE A 7 -14.82 -11.16 -4.66
C ILE A 7 -15.14 -9.70 -4.31
N LEU A 8 -16.42 -9.38 -4.07
CA LEU A 8 -16.87 -8.03 -3.74
C LEU A 8 -16.34 -7.61 -2.35
N GLU A 9 -16.35 -8.50 -1.37
CA GLU A 9 -15.76 -8.27 -0.04
C GLU A 9 -14.26 -7.99 -0.11
N VAL A 10 -13.51 -8.78 -0.90
CA VAL A 10 -12.08 -8.53 -1.10
C VAL A 10 -11.83 -7.18 -1.78
N LEU A 11 -12.61 -6.84 -2.82
CA LEU A 11 -12.50 -5.53 -3.47
C LEU A 11 -12.83 -4.37 -2.52
N LEU A 12 -13.83 -4.55 -1.65
CA LEU A 12 -14.24 -3.55 -0.66
C LEU A 12 -13.11 -3.24 0.34
N VAL A 13 -12.20 -4.17 0.61
CA VAL A 13 -11.06 -3.94 1.50
C VAL A 13 -9.83 -3.46 0.74
N VAL A 14 -9.50 -4.10 -0.40
CA VAL A 14 -8.28 -3.81 -1.15
C VAL A 14 -8.32 -2.40 -1.77
N VAL A 15 -9.46 -1.98 -2.32
CA VAL A 15 -9.56 -0.66 -2.98
C VAL A 15 -9.36 0.49 -1.97
N PRO A 16 -10.05 0.53 -0.82
CA PRO A 16 -9.76 1.53 0.21
C PRO A 16 -8.34 1.43 0.77
N ALA A 17 -7.80 0.22 0.98
CA ALA A 17 -6.43 0.07 1.46
C ALA A 17 -5.41 0.73 0.52
N LEU A 18 -5.56 0.53 -0.80
CA LEU A 18 -4.71 1.17 -1.81
C LEU A 18 -4.93 2.69 -1.93
N LEU A 19 -6.12 3.19 -1.59
CA LEU A 19 -6.42 4.63 -1.61
C LEU A 19 -5.95 5.35 -0.34
N VAL A 20 -6.01 4.69 0.82
CA VAL A 20 -5.59 5.29 2.10
C VAL A 20 -4.12 5.67 2.05
N VAL A 21 -3.24 4.80 1.52
CA VAL A 21 -1.79 5.04 1.44
C VAL A 21 -1.42 6.35 0.70
N PRO A 22 -1.89 6.64 -0.52
CA PRO A 22 -1.60 7.91 -1.18
C PRO A 22 -2.16 9.11 -0.41
N PHE A 23 -3.34 9.02 0.19
CA PHE A 23 -3.89 10.13 0.98
C PHE A 23 -3.13 10.37 2.29
N THR A 24 -2.60 9.33 2.94
CA THR A 24 -1.75 9.51 4.12
C THR A 24 -0.47 10.27 3.77
N THR A 25 0.11 10.09 2.58
CA THR A 25 1.28 10.89 2.17
C THR A 25 0.96 12.39 2.02
N ILE A 26 -0.24 12.75 1.55
CA ILE A 26 -0.67 14.15 1.48
C ILE A 26 -0.89 14.70 2.88
N ALA A 27 -1.55 13.91 3.75
CA ALA A 27 -1.78 14.28 5.13
C ALA A 27 -0.46 14.54 5.86
N GLU A 28 0.52 13.65 5.71
CA GLU A 28 1.86 13.78 6.27
C GLU A 28 2.56 15.07 5.80
N ARG A 29 2.53 15.37 4.49
CA ARG A 29 3.11 16.63 3.96
C ARG A 29 2.43 17.86 4.54
N LYS A 30 1.11 17.83 4.73
CA LYS A 30 0.34 18.95 5.29
C LYS A 30 0.58 19.14 6.78
N THR A 31 0.63 18.07 7.57
CA THR A 31 0.91 18.13 9.01
C THR A 31 2.32 18.65 9.26
N MET A 32 3.32 18.12 8.56
CA MET A 32 4.71 18.61 8.66
C MET A 32 4.85 20.07 8.24
N ALA A 33 4.18 20.47 7.16
CA ALA A 33 4.18 21.87 6.73
C ALA A 33 3.59 22.79 7.80
N SER A 34 2.46 22.40 8.39
CA SER A 34 1.81 23.14 9.47
C SER A 34 2.71 23.29 10.70
N MET A 35 3.43 22.23 11.09
CA MET A 35 4.43 22.29 12.18
C MET A 35 5.55 23.28 11.87
N GLN A 36 5.97 23.35 10.60
CA GLN A 36 7.02 24.25 10.10
C GLN A 36 6.52 25.65 9.77
N ARG A 37 5.26 26.00 10.12
CA ARG A 37 4.61 27.29 9.76
C ARG A 37 4.63 27.60 8.26
N ARG A 38 4.54 26.58 7.41
CA ARG A 38 4.33 26.73 5.95
C ARG A 38 3.08 25.98 5.50
N LEU A 39 2.55 26.34 4.35
CA LEU A 39 1.42 25.62 3.76
C LEU A 39 1.96 24.37 3.03
N GLY A 40 1.29 23.24 3.24
CA GLY A 40 1.54 22.01 2.49
C GLY A 40 0.98 22.10 1.05
N PRO A 41 0.89 20.98 0.33
CA PRO A 41 0.35 20.95 -1.02
C PRO A 41 -1.05 21.58 -1.08
N ASN A 42 -1.21 22.67 -1.85
CA ASN A 42 -2.47 23.40 -1.99
C ASN A 42 -2.85 23.74 -3.44
N ILE A 43 -1.97 23.43 -4.41
CA ILE A 43 -2.13 23.85 -5.82
C ILE A 43 -2.74 22.72 -6.68
N VAL A 44 -2.34 21.47 -6.46
CA VAL A 44 -2.76 20.35 -7.32
C VAL A 44 -4.16 19.86 -6.93
N GLY A 45 -5.17 20.36 -7.65
CA GLY A 45 -6.59 20.09 -7.37
C GLY A 45 -7.15 20.91 -6.21
N TYR A 46 -8.39 20.62 -5.81
CA TYR A 46 -9.03 21.30 -4.68
C TYR A 46 -8.31 20.96 -3.37
N TYR A 47 -7.75 21.96 -2.68
CA TYR A 47 -6.90 21.81 -1.49
C TYR A 47 -5.73 20.83 -1.63
N GLY A 48 -5.20 20.56 -2.83
CA GLY A 48 -4.08 19.63 -2.98
C GLY A 48 -4.45 18.14 -2.88
N LEU A 49 -5.73 17.76 -2.89
CA LEU A 49 -6.17 16.36 -2.78
C LEU A 49 -5.73 15.49 -3.96
N LEU A 50 -5.56 16.09 -5.15
CA LEU A 50 -5.13 15.37 -6.34
C LEU A 50 -3.60 15.18 -6.42
N GLN A 51 -2.85 15.68 -5.43
CA GLN A 51 -1.39 15.59 -5.42
C GLN A 51 -0.88 14.14 -5.52
N ALA A 52 -1.49 13.20 -4.80
CA ALA A 52 -1.01 11.82 -4.81
C ALA A 52 -1.22 11.14 -6.17
N PHE A 53 -2.32 11.46 -6.87
CA PHE A 53 -2.53 11.00 -8.24
C PHE A 53 -1.54 11.63 -9.22
N ALA A 54 -1.23 12.92 -9.05
CA ALA A 54 -0.23 13.58 -9.88
C ALA A 54 1.18 12.99 -9.68
N ASP A 55 1.55 12.66 -8.44
CA ASP A 55 2.84 12.02 -8.13
C ASP A 55 2.91 10.60 -8.74
N ALA A 56 1.84 9.82 -8.64
CA ALA A 56 1.75 8.49 -9.26
C ALA A 56 1.87 8.56 -10.79
N LEU A 57 1.10 9.45 -11.45
CA LEU A 57 1.17 9.65 -12.90
C LEU A 57 2.56 10.11 -13.34
N LYS A 58 3.19 11.01 -12.57
CA LYS A 58 4.56 11.45 -12.85
C LYS A 58 5.56 10.30 -12.82
N LEU A 59 5.43 9.37 -11.88
CA LEU A 59 6.31 8.19 -11.79
C LEU A 59 6.06 7.20 -12.93
N LEU A 60 4.80 7.01 -13.35
CA LEU A 60 4.46 6.14 -14.48
C LEU A 60 4.98 6.66 -15.83
N LEU A 61 4.99 7.98 -16.00
CA LEU A 61 5.52 8.64 -17.20
C LEU A 61 7.05 8.78 -17.17
N LYS A 62 7.69 8.49 -16.04
CA LYS A 62 9.14 8.65 -15.90
C LYS A 62 9.85 7.59 -16.73
N GLU A 63 10.87 8.02 -17.46
CA GLU A 63 11.76 7.11 -18.19
C GLU A 63 12.35 6.05 -17.28
N TYR A 64 12.29 4.81 -17.76
CA TYR A 64 12.82 3.66 -17.04
C TYR A 64 14.34 3.65 -17.13
N VAL A 65 15.01 3.67 -15.98
CA VAL A 65 16.47 3.53 -15.86
C VAL A 65 16.77 2.21 -15.17
N SER A 66 17.28 1.24 -15.93
CA SER A 66 17.69 -0.05 -15.36
C SER A 66 19.08 0.05 -14.72
N PRO A 67 19.30 -0.54 -13.52
CA PRO A 67 20.63 -0.69 -12.96
C PRO A 67 21.49 -1.62 -13.84
N THR A 68 22.72 -1.22 -14.14
CA THR A 68 23.64 -1.96 -15.04
C THR A 68 24.34 -3.15 -14.39
N GLN A 69 24.40 -3.21 -13.06
CA GLN A 69 25.14 -4.22 -12.28
C GLN A 69 24.23 -5.11 -11.41
N ALA A 70 22.90 -4.98 -11.53
CA ALA A 70 21.96 -5.72 -10.71
C ALA A 70 21.22 -6.80 -11.53
N ASN A 71 20.81 -7.87 -10.84
CA ASN A 71 19.90 -8.84 -11.43
C ASN A 71 18.49 -8.22 -11.54
N LEU A 72 18.05 -7.98 -12.78
CA LEU A 72 16.75 -7.34 -13.06
C LEU A 72 15.57 -8.12 -12.48
N ILE A 73 15.63 -9.45 -12.45
CA ILE A 73 14.53 -10.29 -11.96
C ILE A 73 14.33 -10.06 -10.46
N LEU A 74 15.43 -10.10 -9.69
CA LEU A 74 15.37 -9.90 -8.23
C LEU A 74 14.99 -8.46 -7.88
N PHE A 75 15.49 -7.49 -8.66
CA PHE A 75 15.15 -6.07 -8.48
C PHE A 75 13.66 -5.79 -8.65
N PHE A 76 12.97 -6.43 -9.60
CA PHE A 76 11.52 -6.30 -9.75
C PHE A 76 10.73 -7.15 -8.76
N LEU A 77 11.20 -8.35 -8.43
CA LEU A 77 10.51 -9.23 -7.50
C LEU A 77 10.49 -8.68 -6.07
N GLY A 78 11.57 -8.02 -5.62
CA GLY A 78 11.63 -7.45 -4.27
C GLY A 78 10.41 -6.56 -3.93
N PRO A 79 10.17 -5.47 -4.67
CA PRO A 79 9.01 -4.58 -4.47
C PRO A 79 7.65 -5.27 -4.64
N ILE A 80 7.54 -6.27 -5.52
CA ILE A 80 6.30 -7.01 -5.72
C ILE A 80 5.99 -7.87 -4.48
N ILE A 81 7.00 -8.56 -3.96
CA ILE A 81 6.87 -9.43 -2.78
C ILE A 81 6.46 -8.61 -1.55
N THR A 82 7.09 -7.46 -1.31
CA THR A 82 6.74 -6.60 -0.17
C THR A 82 5.30 -6.10 -0.25
N LEU A 83 4.84 -5.71 -1.44
CA LEU A 83 3.47 -5.25 -1.67
C LEU A 83 2.46 -6.37 -1.44
N ILE A 84 2.71 -7.58 -1.95
CA ILE A 84 1.82 -8.74 -1.75
C ILE A 84 1.67 -9.06 -0.27
N PHE A 85 2.78 -9.19 0.48
CA PHE A 85 2.71 -9.49 1.90
C PHE A 85 2.06 -8.37 2.73
N SER A 86 2.25 -7.10 2.33
CA SER A 86 1.54 -5.99 2.98
C SER A 86 0.02 -6.08 2.79
N LEU A 87 -0.46 -6.41 1.58
CA LEU A 87 -1.89 -6.57 1.32
C LEU A 87 -2.48 -7.82 1.99
N LEU A 88 -1.74 -8.92 2.05
CA LEU A 88 -2.16 -10.13 2.77
C LEU A 88 -2.38 -9.87 4.27
N GLY A 89 -1.60 -8.96 4.87
CA GLY A 89 -1.80 -8.54 6.26
C GLY A 89 -3.20 -7.97 6.55
N TYR A 90 -3.85 -7.34 5.57
CA TYR A 90 -5.21 -6.77 5.74
C TYR A 90 -6.32 -7.83 5.75
N ALA A 91 -6.04 -9.08 5.36
CA ALA A 91 -7.06 -10.13 5.25
C ALA A 91 -7.63 -10.58 6.61
N VAL A 92 -6.83 -10.45 7.67
CA VAL A 92 -7.16 -10.99 9.02
C VAL A 92 -7.65 -9.90 9.98
N ILE A 93 -7.55 -8.63 9.60
CA ILE A 93 -7.95 -7.52 10.48
C ILE A 93 -9.49 -7.49 10.59
N PRO A 94 -10.06 -7.58 11.82
CA PRO A 94 -11.49 -7.42 12.02
C PRO A 94 -11.88 -5.93 11.99
N TYR A 95 -12.83 -5.59 11.11
CA TYR A 95 -13.40 -4.23 11.04
C TYR A 95 -14.67 -4.08 11.91
N GLY A 96 -15.18 -5.18 12.45
CA GLY A 96 -16.35 -5.24 13.33
C GLY A 96 -16.75 -6.70 13.62
N PRO A 97 -17.78 -6.95 14.44
CA PRO A 97 -18.25 -8.30 14.73
C PRO A 97 -18.70 -9.01 13.45
N GLY A 98 -18.00 -10.08 13.06
CA GLY A 98 -18.26 -10.84 11.83
C GLY A 98 -17.84 -10.14 10.53
N LEU A 99 -17.14 -9.01 10.60
CA LEU A 99 -16.64 -8.27 9.43
C LEU A 99 -15.14 -8.53 9.24
N THR A 100 -14.81 -9.72 8.75
CA THR A 100 -13.45 -10.20 8.42
C THR A 100 -13.48 -10.91 7.06
N ILE A 101 -12.41 -10.78 6.27
CA ILE A 101 -12.29 -11.54 5.01
C ILE A 101 -11.99 -13.01 5.30
N GLY A 102 -11.08 -13.26 6.24
CA GLY A 102 -10.76 -14.59 6.74
C GLY A 102 -10.87 -14.60 8.25
N ASP A 103 -11.95 -15.18 8.78
CA ASP A 103 -12.03 -15.52 10.19
C ASP A 103 -11.13 -16.74 10.44
N LEU A 104 -9.90 -16.48 10.88
CA LEU A 104 -8.91 -17.49 11.19
C LEU A 104 -8.78 -17.60 12.70
N ASP A 105 -9.00 -18.80 13.25
CA ASP A 105 -8.76 -19.09 14.67
C ASP A 105 -7.33 -18.73 15.12
N LEU A 106 -6.37 -18.83 14.19
CA LEU A 106 -4.95 -18.50 14.39
C LEU A 106 -4.55 -17.17 13.72
N GLY A 107 -5.43 -16.17 13.68
CA GLY A 107 -5.18 -14.89 13.02
C GLY A 107 -3.93 -14.13 13.50
N ILE A 108 -3.59 -14.24 14.79
CA ILE A 108 -2.38 -13.63 15.36
C ILE A 108 -1.11 -14.29 14.79
N LEU A 109 -1.09 -15.62 14.72
CA LEU A 109 0.05 -16.36 14.13
C LEU A 109 0.19 -16.07 12.65
N TYR A 110 -0.93 -15.92 11.92
CA TYR A 110 -0.91 -15.52 10.52
C TYR A 110 -0.23 -14.16 10.33
N THR A 111 -0.65 -13.15 11.12
CA THR A 111 -0.09 -11.79 11.03
C THR A 111 1.41 -11.80 11.32
N LEU A 112 1.83 -12.59 12.31
CA LEU A 112 3.25 -12.77 12.64
C LEU A 112 4.02 -13.43 11.48
N ALA A 113 3.50 -14.50 10.90
CA ALA A 113 4.13 -15.19 9.76
C ALA A 113 4.25 -14.28 8.52
N VAL A 114 3.20 -13.52 8.20
CA VAL A 114 3.21 -12.55 7.09
C VAL A 114 4.24 -11.45 7.33
N SER A 115 4.33 -10.94 8.56
CA SER A 115 5.34 -9.93 8.92
C SER A 115 6.77 -10.45 8.74
N SER A 116 7.05 -11.70 9.15
CA SER A 116 8.37 -12.31 8.94
C SER A 116 8.68 -12.49 7.46
N LEU A 117 7.71 -12.94 6.65
CA LEU A 117 7.92 -13.11 5.21
C LEU A 117 8.14 -11.80 4.46
N SER A 118 7.52 -10.70 4.91
CA SER A 118 7.70 -9.38 4.29
C SER A 118 9.16 -8.90 4.32
N THR A 119 9.96 -9.34 5.30
CA THR A 119 11.39 -8.98 5.41
C THR A 119 12.23 -9.52 4.25
N TYR A 120 11.88 -10.67 3.68
CA TYR A 120 12.59 -11.20 2.52
C TYR A 120 12.45 -10.30 1.29
N GLY A 121 11.29 -9.66 1.11
CA GLY A 121 11.10 -8.71 0.02
C GLY A 121 12.01 -7.48 0.15
N ILE A 122 12.25 -7.02 1.39
CA ILE A 122 13.17 -5.90 1.67
C ILE A 122 14.63 -6.31 1.42
N LEU A 123 15.02 -7.52 1.85
CA LEU A 123 16.38 -8.04 1.63
C LEU A 123 16.71 -8.26 0.14
N LEU A 124 15.73 -8.61 -0.68
CA LEU A 124 15.92 -8.77 -2.12
C LEU A 124 15.91 -7.44 -2.89
N ALA A 125 15.29 -6.40 -2.32
CA ALA A 125 15.20 -5.08 -2.94
C ALA A 125 16.41 -4.17 -2.65
N GLY A 126 17.16 -4.45 -1.57
CA GLY A 126 18.42 -3.77 -1.21
C GLY A 126 19.62 -4.34 -1.95
#